data_AF-A0AAP5Z2N1-F1
#
_entry.id   AF-A0AAP5Z2N1-F1
#
_cell.length_a   1.000
_cell.length_b   1.000
_cell.length_c   1.000
_cell.angle_alpha   90.00
_cell.angle_beta   90.00
_cell.angle_gamma   90.00
#
_symmetry.space_group_name_H-M   'P 1'
#
loop_
_entity.id
_entity.type
_entity.pdbx_description
1 polymer ?
#
loop_
_entity_poly.entity_id
_entity_poly.type
_entity_poly.pdbx_seq_one_letter_code
_entity_poly.pdbx_strand_id
1 'polypeptide(L)' 'AIALFSYVVLVHGGTQLALKTLATGQLTPALGLEMGYIYFCLPISGALMIFYSVIFAYERVKQLMSGEALLTDTQLDQ' A
#
# COMPACT_ATOMS: atom_id res chain seq x y z
N ALA A 1 -3.10 -11.69 -2.45
CA ALA A 1 -1.95 -11.90 -1.54
C ALA A 1 -1.38 -10.57 -1.02
N ILE A 2 -0.97 -9.64 -1.89
CA ILE A 2 -0.30 -8.39 -1.50
C ILE A 2 -1.14 -7.51 -0.57
N ALA A 3 -2.42 -7.28 -0.88
CA ALA A 3 -3.31 -6.46 -0.03
C ALA A 3 -3.40 -6.98 1.42
N LEU A 4 -3.48 -8.31 1.60
CA LEU A 4 -3.63 -8.94 2.91
C LEU A 4 -2.32 -8.86 3.71
N PHE A 5 -1.18 -9.06 3.04
CA PHE A 5 0.14 -8.84 3.61
C PHE A 5 0.35 -7.38 4.04
N SER A 6 0.01 -6.42 3.17
CA SER A 6 0.12 -4.99 3.47
C SER A 6 -0.74 -4.57 4.64
N TYR A 7 -1.95 -5.12 4.77
CA TYR A 7 -2.82 -4.86 5.91
C TYR A 7 -2.24 -5.37 7.23
N VAL A 8 -1.80 -6.62 7.28
CA VAL A 8 -1.30 -7.23 8.52
C VAL A 8 0.06 -6.65 8.92
N VAL A 9 0.99 -6.50 7.96
CA VAL A 9 2.38 -6.16 8.26
C VAL A 9 2.60 -4.64 8.25
N LEU A 10 2.19 -3.93 7.19
CA LEU A 10 2.46 -2.50 7.08
C LEU A 10 1.47 -1.66 7.90
N VAL A 11 0.17 -1.98 7.86
CA VAL A 11 -0.81 -1.21 8.61
C VAL A 11 -0.78 -1.60 10.09
N HIS A 12 -1.03 -2.87 10.44
CA HIS A 12 -1.08 -3.27 11.85
C HIS A 12 0.31 -3.26 12.50
N GLY A 13 1.30 -3.91 11.88
CA GLY A 13 2.68 -3.92 12.37
C GLY A 13 3.34 -2.54 12.36
N GLY A 14 3.18 -1.76 11.29
CA GLY A 14 3.73 -0.41 11.18
C GLY A 14 3.13 0.56 12.19
N THR A 15 1.82 0.52 12.43
CA THR A 15 1.17 1.36 13.47
C THR A 15 1.68 1.00 14.86
N GLN A 16 1.82 -0.29 15.16
CA GLN A 16 2.29 -0.75 16.47
C GLN A 16 3.76 -0.38 16.71
N LEU A 17 4.59 -0.39 15.66
CA LEU A 17 5.97 0.09 15.71
C LEU A 17 6.04 1.62 15.91
N ALA A 18 5.20 2.38 15.19
CA ALA A 18 5.12 3.83 15.33
C ALA A 18 4.71 4.23 16.76
N LEU A 19 3.65 3.61 17.29
CA LEU A 19 3.17 3.84 18.65
C LEU A 19 4.19 3.43 19.72
N LYS A 20 4.86 2.28 19.55
CA LYS A 20 5.94 1.88 20.46
C LYS A 20 7.08 2.90 20.44
N THR A 21 7.45 3.41 19.27
CA THR A 21 8.51 4.40 19.12
C THR A 21 8.15 5.75 19.74
N LEU A 22 6.87 6.17 19.65
CA LEU A 22 6.35 7.32 20.40
C LEU A 22 6.45 7.08 21.91
N ALA A 23 6.02 5.91 22.38
CA ALA A 23 5.99 5.57 23.81
C ALA A 23 7.38 5.48 24.45
N THR A 24 8.44 5.19 23.68
CA THR A 24 9.82 5.21 24.17
C THR A 24 10.34 6.63 24.45
N GLY A 25 9.61 7.68 24.06
CA GLY A 25 9.98 9.08 24.34
C GLY A 25 11.30 9.52 23.72
N GLN A 26 11.81 8.79 22.72
CA GLN A 26 13.04 9.17 22.02
C GLN A 26 12.76 10.39 21.13
N LEU A 27 13.09 11.56 21.65
CA LEU A 27 13.14 12.81 20.91
C LEU A 27 14.27 12.73 19.88
N THR A 28 13.98 13.08 18.63
CA THR A 28 15.02 13.30 17.62
C THR A 28 15.95 14.42 18.11
N PRO A 29 17.26 14.17 18.30
CA PRO A 29 18.19 15.22 18.76
C PRO A 29 18.33 16.37 17.74
N ALA A 30 17.93 16.12 16.48
CA ALA A 30 18.11 17.03 15.36
C ALA A 30 16.86 17.84 14.98
N LEU A 31 15.64 17.39 15.30
CA LEU A 31 14.39 18.04 14.88
C LEU A 31 13.45 18.42 16.04
N GLY A 32 13.67 17.91 17.26
CA GLY A 32 12.81 18.17 18.42
C GLY A 32 11.43 17.49 18.34
N LEU A 33 11.18 16.68 17.31
CA LEU A 33 9.95 15.92 17.11
C LEU A 33 10.11 14.49 17.61
N GLU A 34 9.03 13.91 18.14
CA GLU A 34 8.95 12.50 18.52
C GLU A 34 9.12 11.64 17.26
N MET A 35 10.12 10.73 17.26
CA MET A 35 10.45 9.86 16.11
C MET A 35 9.25 9.12 15.54
N GLY A 36 8.24 8.83 16.37
CA GLY A 36 7.09 8.06 15.95
C GLY A 36 6.17 8.77 14.95
N TYR A 37 6.24 10.10 14.79
CA TYR A 37 5.55 10.79 13.69
C TYR A 37 6.08 10.36 12.32
N ILE A 38 7.39 10.15 12.22
CA ILE A 38 8.02 9.68 10.98
C ILE A 38 7.52 8.27 10.68
N TYR A 39 7.41 7.40 11.69
CA TYR A 39 6.98 6.02 11.49
C TYR A 39 5.50 5.87 11.06
N PHE A 40 4.65 6.90 11.17
CA PHE A 40 3.33 6.89 10.53
C PHE A 40 3.38 6.80 9.00
N CYS A 41 4.53 7.07 8.37
CA CYS A 41 4.70 6.82 6.94
C CYS A 41 4.50 5.33 6.56
N LEU A 42 4.79 4.40 7.48
CA LEU A 42 4.60 2.96 7.27
C LEU A 42 3.13 2.57 7.09
N PRO A 43 2.20 2.88 8.01
CA PRO A 43 0.79 2.58 7.83
C PRO A 43 0.17 3.37 6.66
N ILE A 44 0.61 4.60 6.39
CA ILE A 44 0.15 5.38 5.22
C ILE A 44 0.54 4.68 3.91
N SER A 45 1.80 4.25 3.79
CA SER A 45 2.27 3.48 2.64
C SER A 45 1.52 2.15 2.50
N GLY A 46 1.29 1.45 3.61
CA GLY A 46 0.47 0.23 3.65
C GLY A 46 -0.95 0.45 3.11
N ALA A 47 -1.60 1.54 3.52
CA ALA A 47 -2.93 1.90 3.04
C ALA A 47 -2.96 2.18 1.53
N LEU A 48 -1.96 2.91 1.01
CA LEU A 48 -1.83 3.18 -0.42
C LEU A 48 -1.61 1.89 -1.23
N MET A 49 -0.79 0.97 -0.72
CA MET A 49 -0.55 -0.32 -1.38
C MET A 49 -1.82 -1.19 -1.47
N ILE A 50 -2.63 -1.19 -0.40
CA ILE A 50 -3.93 -1.88 -0.39
C ILE A 50 -4.86 -1.24 -1.44
N PHE A 51 -4.97 0.08 -1.45
CA PHE A 51 -5.81 0.82 -2.40
C PHE A 51 -5.47 0.48 -3.85
N TYR A 52 -4.18 0.53 -4.21
CA TYR A 52 -3.73 0.19 -5.56
C TYR A 52 -3.98 -1.28 -5.92
N SER A 53 -3.70 -2.19 -4.98
CA SER A 53 -3.95 -3.62 -5.18
C SER A 53 -5.43 -3.90 -5.44
N VAL A 54 -6.32 -3.18 -4.75
CA VAL A 54 -7.76 -3.32 -4.89
C VAL A 54 -8.24 -2.79 -6.25
N ILE A 55 -7.78 -1.61 -6.69
CA ILE A 55 -8.12 -1.07 -8.02
C ILE A 55 -7.66 -2.04 -9.12
N PHE A 56 -6.41 -2.49 -9.05
CA PHE A 56 -5.86 -3.41 -10.03
C PHE A 56 -6.63 -4.73 -10.07
N ALA A 57 -6.99 -5.28 -8.89
CA ALA A 57 -7.81 -6.48 -8.82
C ALA A 57 -9.20 -6.27 -9.41
N TYR A 58 -9.87 -5.14 -9.13
CA TYR A 58 -11.17 -4.83 -9.71
C TYR A 58 -11.10 -4.72 -11.23
N GLU A 59 -10.08 -4.07 -11.77
CA GLU A 59 -9.91 -3.93 -13.22
C GLU A 59 -9.70 -5.28 -13.89
N ARG A 60 -8.86 -6.15 -13.31
CA ARG A 60 -8.65 -7.52 -13.79
C ARG A 60 -9.91 -8.38 -13.65
N VAL A 61 -10.64 -8.31 -12.54
CA VAL A 61 -11.90 -9.05 -12.34
C VAL A 61 -12.97 -8.59 -13.32
N LYS A 62 -13.09 -7.27 -13.55
CA LYS A 62 -14.01 -6.72 -14.55
C LYS A 62 -13.67 -7.22 -15.95
N GLN A 63 -12.39 -7.24 -16.34
CA GLN A 63 -11.96 -7.80 -17.62
C GLN A 63 -12.31 -9.28 -17.76
N LEU A 64 -12.14 -10.08 -16.70
CA LEU A 64 -12.49 -11.50 -16.70
C LEU A 64 -14.00 -11.73 -16.78
N MET A 65 -14.80 -10.92 -16.06
CA MET A 65 -16.27 -11.00 -16.13
C MET A 65 -16.84 -10.46 -17.44
N SER A 66 -16.13 -9.51 -18.07
CA SER A 66 -16.59 -8.89 -19.33
C SER A 66 -16.29 -9.73 -20.57
N GLY A 67 -15.54 -10.84 -20.45
CA GLY A 67 -15.51 -11.93 -21.42
C GLY A 67 -15.39 -11.55 -22.90
N GLU A 68 -14.74 -10.42 -23.24
CA GLU A 68 -14.56 -9.98 -24.62
C GLU A 68 -13.09 -9.73 -24.89
N ALA A 69 -12.67 -10.35 -26.00
CA ALA A 69 -11.31 -10.60 -26.41
C ALA A 69 -10.56 -9.33 -26.82
N LEU A 70 -9.25 -9.36 -26.57
CA LEU A 70 -8.18 -9.05 -27.52
C LEU A 70 -8.62 -8.25 -28.76
N LEU A 71 -8.61 -6.92 -28.66
CA LEU A 71 -8.47 -6.06 -29.82
C LEU A 71 -7.03 -6.17 -30.31
N THR A 72 -6.84 -7.16 -31.19
CA THR A 72 -5.95 -7.21 -32.34
C THR A 72 -5.06 -5.97 -32.54
N ASP A 73 -3.89 -5.95 -31.90
CA ASP A 73 -2.71 -5.22 -32.41
C ASP A 73 -1.87 -6.16 -33.29
N THR A 74 -2.52 -6.81 -34.27
CA THR A 74 -1.84 -7.57 -35.34
C THR A 74 -2.38 -7.22 -36.73
N GLN A 75 -3.09 -6.09 -36.85
CA GLN A 75 -3.57 -5.58 -38.15
C GLN A 75 -3.46 -4.05 -38.21
N LEU A 76 -2.24 -3.52 -38.07
CA LEU A 76 -1.85 -2.27 -38.75
C LEU A 76 -0.37 -2.30 -39.17
N ASP A 77 0.10 -3.47 -39.62
CA ASP A 77 1.26 -3.64 -40.52
C ASP A 77 0.75 -4.04 -41.92
N GLN A 78 -0.24 -3.29 -42.42
CA GLN A 78 -0.71 -3.33 -43.80
C GLN A 78 -0.76 -1.90 -44.32
#